data_AF-A0A645J2C5-F1
#
_entry.id   AF-A0A645J2C5-F1
#
_cell.length_a   1.000
_cell.length_b   1.000
_cell.length_c   1.000
_cell.angle_alpha   90.00
_cell.angle_beta   90.00
_cell.angle_gamma   90.00
#
_symmetry.space_group_name_H-M   'P 1'
#
loop_
_entity.id
_entity.type
_entity.pdbx_description
1 polymer ?
#
loop_
_entity_poly.entity_id
_entity_poly.type
_entity_poly.pdbx_seq_one_letter_code
_entity_poly.pdbx_strand_id
1 'polypeptide(L)'
;MIATVKDSSETLAHMFMDALASVQFQDVTRQQLEHTAESLQRLDGHLGVLGERLLQAENPDFHYTPLAEHLNEIYARYVMEQQRHTHDESLHKAGSASGGGSKIELF
;
A
#
# COMPACT_ATOMS: atom_id res chain seq x y z
N MET A 1 41.81 18.02 -22.24
CA MET A 1 40.72 17.48 -23.10
C MET A 1 40.20 16.14 -22.57
N ILE A 2 41.00 15.07 -22.47
CA ILE A 2 40.54 13.76 -21.93
C ILE A 2 40.06 13.86 -20.47
N ALA A 3 40.76 14.60 -19.61
CA ALA A 3 40.34 14.82 -18.22
C ALA A 3 38.98 15.54 -18.12
N THR A 4 38.76 16.57 -18.95
CA THR A 4 37.50 17.33 -19.01
C THR A 4 36.33 16.48 -19.50
N VAL A 5 36.57 15.58 -20.46
CA VAL A 5 35.56 14.64 -20.96
C VAL A 5 35.21 13.60 -19.88
N LYS A 6 36.20 13.12 -19.13
CA LYS A 6 35.98 12.18 -18.02
C LYS A 6 35.15 12.82 -16.89
N ASP A 7 35.51 14.03 -16.48
CA ASP A 7 34.82 14.80 -15.44
C ASP A 7 33.36 15.13 -15.83
N SER A 8 33.16 15.51 -17.10
CA SER A 8 31.82 15.72 -17.66
C SER A 8 31.00 14.42 -17.68
N SER A 9 31.64 13.28 -17.98
CA SER A 9 30.97 11.97 -18.02
C SER A 9 30.59 11.49 -16.61
N GLU A 10 31.43 11.72 -15.61
CA GLU A 10 31.13 11.41 -14.21
C GLU A 10 29.97 12.27 -13.67
N THR A 11 29.96 13.56 -14.01
CA THR A 11 28.86 14.48 -13.67
C THR A 11 27.54 14.03 -14.28
N LEU A 12 27.54 13.69 -15.58
CA LEU A 12 26.33 13.17 -16.26
C LEU A 12 25.86 11.86 -15.64
N ALA A 13 26.77 10.94 -15.30
CA ALA A 13 26.40 9.69 -14.65
C ALA A 13 25.72 9.93 -13.28
N HIS A 14 26.23 10.89 -12.49
CA HIS A 14 25.59 11.27 -11.22
C HIS A 14 24.18 11.84 -11.44
N MET A 15 24.03 12.78 -12.37
CA MET A 15 22.72 13.35 -12.71
C MET A 15 21.73 12.28 -13.19
N PHE A 16 22.19 11.28 -13.95
CA PHE A 16 21.35 10.15 -14.36
C PHE A 16 20.92 9.27 -13.18
N MET A 17 21.83 8.99 -12.25
CA MET A 17 21.49 8.22 -11.05
C MET A 17 20.49 8.95 -10.16
N ASP A 18 20.66 10.27 -9.99
CA ASP A 18 19.72 11.11 -9.24
C ASP A 18 18.33 11.12 -9.89
N ALA A 19 18.28 11.29 -11.21
CA ALA A 19 17.03 11.27 -11.96
C ALA A 19 16.34 9.91 -11.88
N LEU A 20 17.10 8.82 -12.01
CA LEU A 20 16.57 7.45 -11.91
C LEU A 20 16.00 7.17 -10.52
N ALA A 21 16.72 7.54 -9.47
CA ALA A 21 16.24 7.40 -8.09
C ALA A 21 14.95 8.21 -7.84
N SER A 22 14.87 9.42 -8.40
CA SER A 22 13.65 10.23 -8.30
C SER A 22 12.45 9.58 -8.99
N VAL A 23 12.65 9.02 -10.19
CA VAL A 23 11.58 8.30 -10.92
C VAL A 23 11.13 7.05 -10.16
N GLN A 24 12.06 6.28 -9.60
CA GLN A 24 11.73 5.12 -8.77
C GLN A 24 10.91 5.51 -7.54
N PHE A 25 11.32 6.57 -6.83
CA PHE A 25 10.56 7.08 -5.69
C PHE A 25 9.14 7.54 -6.07
N GLN A 26 9.02 8.23 -7.20
CA GLN A 26 7.72 8.64 -7.73
C GLN A 26 6.84 7.43 -8.05
N ASP A 27 7.41 6.38 -8.63
CA ASP A 27 6.66 5.16 -8.95
C ASP A 27 6.17 4.44 -7.70
N VAL A 28 7.02 4.29 -6.67
CA VAL A 28 6.62 3.75 -5.37
C VAL A 28 5.49 4.58 -4.76
N THR A 29 5.59 5.91 -4.82
CA THR A 29 4.55 6.82 -4.29
C THR A 29 3.23 6.64 -5.06
N ARG A 30 3.29 6.55 -6.40
CA ARG A 30 2.13 6.30 -7.25
C ARG A 30 1.45 4.97 -6.88
N GLN A 31 2.21 3.88 -6.76
CA GLN A 31 1.68 2.57 -6.38
C GLN A 31 1.01 2.61 -4.99
N GLN A 32 1.61 3.29 -4.01
CA GLN A 32 1.02 3.44 -2.67
C GLN A 32 -0.31 4.20 -2.69
N LEU A 33 -0.40 5.26 -3.51
CA LEU A 33 -1.64 6.02 -3.69
C LEU A 33 -2.73 5.18 -4.36
N GLU A 34 -2.39 4.42 -5.41
CA GLU A 34 -3.32 3.52 -6.09
C GLU A 34 -3.88 2.46 -5.12
N HIS A 35 -3.01 1.81 -4.34
CA HIS A 35 -3.43 0.83 -3.33
C HIS A 35 -4.36 1.43 -2.27
N THR A 36 -4.08 2.67 -1.85
CA THR A 36 -4.92 3.39 -0.89
C THR A 36 -6.28 3.72 -1.50
N ALA A 37 -6.32 4.22 -2.73
CA ALA A 37 -7.55 4.54 -3.44
C ALA A 37 -8.43 3.31 -3.65
N GLU A 38 -7.86 2.18 -4.07
CA GLU A 38 -8.58 0.91 -4.21
C GLU A 38 -9.18 0.43 -2.89
N SER A 39 -8.45 0.60 -1.78
CA SER A 39 -8.92 0.23 -0.44
C SER A 39 -10.11 1.11 -0.02
N LEU A 40 -10.04 2.41 -0.27
CA LEU A 40 -11.15 3.34 -0.02
C LEU A 40 -12.38 3.01 -0.88
N GLN A 41 -12.20 2.69 -2.15
CA GLN A 41 -13.31 2.31 -3.04
C GLN A 41 -14.00 1.03 -2.57
N ARG A 42 -13.24 0.05 -2.05
CA ARG A 42 -13.81 -1.17 -1.45
C ARG A 42 -14.63 -0.86 -0.19
N LEU A 43 -14.14 0.02 0.67
CA LEU A 43 -14.86 0.45 1.88
C LEU A 43 -16.15 1.19 1.53
N ASP A 44 -16.11 2.08 0.55
CA ASP A 44 -17.30 2.78 0.04
C ASP A 44 -18.36 1.81 -0.48
N GLY A 45 -17.96 0.84 -1.32
CA GLY A 45 -18.85 -0.21 -1.79
C GLY A 45 -19.49 -1.02 -0.65
N HIS A 46 -18.71 -1.33 0.38
CA HIS A 46 -19.23 -2.03 1.57
C HIS A 46 -20.26 -1.19 2.34
N LEU A 47 -20.04 0.12 2.49
CA LEU A 47 -21.00 1.03 3.12
C LEU A 47 -22.31 1.11 2.32
N GLY A 48 -22.24 1.07 0.99
CA GLY A 48 -23.41 0.96 0.12
C GLY A 48 -24.23 -0.30 0.42
N VAL A 49 -23.57 -1.47 0.44
CA VAL A 49 -24.20 -2.77 0.76
C VAL A 49 -24.78 -2.76 2.18
N LEU A 50 -24.11 -2.14 3.15
CA LEU A 50 -24.63 -2.00 4.50
C LEU A 50 -25.91 -1.14 4.53
N GLY A 51 -25.94 -0.05 3.78
CA GLY A 51 -27.14 0.77 3.59
C GLY A 51 -28.31 -0.03 3.02
N GLU A 52 -28.06 -0.83 1.98
CA GLU A 52 -29.06 -1.73 1.40
C GLU A 52 -29.54 -2.79 2.40
N ARG A 53 -28.62 -3.36 3.19
CA ARG A 53 -28.95 -4.33 4.24
C ARG A 53 -29.88 -3.73 5.29
N LEU A 54 -29.65 -2.48 5.70
CA LEU A 54 -30.50 -1.78 6.66
C LEU A 54 -31.91 -1.52 6.10
N LEU A 55 -32.02 -1.18 4.81
CA LEU A 55 -33.31 -0.99 4.13
C LEU A 55 -34.07 -2.30 3.95
N GLN A 56 -33.37 -3.42 3.78
CA GLN A 56 -33.93 -4.75 3.60
C GLN A 56 -33.73 -5.64 4.84
N ALA A 57 -33.78 -5.06 6.05
CA ALA A 57 -33.42 -5.76 7.28
C ALA A 57 -34.20 -7.07 7.49
N GLU A 58 -35.47 -7.10 7.08
CA GLU A 58 -36.38 -8.24 7.21
C GLU A 58 -36.25 -9.27 6.08
N ASN A 59 -35.48 -8.98 5.02
CA ASN A 59 -35.22 -9.92 3.93
C ASN A 59 -34.26 -11.03 4.42
N PRO A 60 -34.71 -12.29 4.53
CA PRO A 60 -33.87 -13.39 4.99
C PRO A 60 -32.87 -13.86 3.92
N ASP A 61 -33.12 -13.56 2.65
CA ASP A 61 -32.29 -13.98 1.51
C ASP A 61 -31.18 -12.97 1.17
N PHE A 62 -31.04 -11.89 1.97
CA PHE A 62 -30.00 -10.90 1.73
C PHE A 62 -28.61 -11.46 2.08
N HIS A 63 -27.73 -11.51 1.08
CA HIS A 63 -26.34 -11.91 1.27
C HIS A 63 -25.47 -10.70 1.63
N TYR A 64 -24.80 -10.77 2.77
CA TYR A 64 -23.93 -9.71 3.29
C TYR A 64 -22.53 -10.28 3.57
N THR A 65 -21.52 -9.69 2.94
CA THR A 65 -20.11 -9.94 3.26
C THR A 65 -19.68 -9.02 4.39
N PRO A 66 -19.21 -9.53 5.54
CA PRO A 66 -18.75 -8.70 6.64
C PRO A 66 -17.53 -7.84 6.26
N LEU A 67 -17.43 -6.64 6.83
CA LEU A 67 -16.27 -5.75 6.67
C LEU A 67 -14.94 -6.47 6.95
N ALA A 68 -14.93 -7.37 7.95
CA ALA A 68 -13.76 -8.14 8.32
C ALA A 68 -13.20 -8.99 7.16
N GLU A 69 -14.05 -9.52 6.27
CA GLU A 69 -13.59 -10.27 5.09
C GLU A 69 -12.92 -9.34 4.08
N HIS A 70 -13.50 -8.16 3.81
CA HIS A 70 -12.87 -7.16 2.96
C HIS A 70 -11.51 -6.68 3.50
N LEU A 71 -11.39 -6.50 4.82
CA LEU A 71 -10.12 -6.14 5.47
C LEU A 71 -9.09 -7.27 5.35
N ASN A 72 -9.50 -8.54 5.48
CA ASN A 72 -8.61 -9.69 5.28
C ASN A 72 -8.12 -9.79 3.82
N GLU A 73 -8.97 -9.51 2.84
CA GLU A 73 -8.56 -9.46 1.43
C GLU A 73 -7.60 -8.30 1.13
N ILE A 74 -7.77 -7.15 1.79
CA ILE A 74 -6.81 -6.03 1.70
C ILE A 74 -5.48 -6.47 2.30
N TYR A 75 -5.50 -7.08 3.50
CA TYR A 75 -4.30 -7.59 4.17
C TYR A 75 -3.55 -8.66 3.37
N ALA A 76 -4.28 -9.56 2.69
CA ALA A 76 -3.69 -10.61 1.86
C ALA A 76 -2.88 -10.07 0.66
N ARG A 77 -3.18 -8.86 0.21
CA ARG A 77 -2.50 -8.19 -0.92
C ARG A 77 -1.24 -7.43 -0.50
N TYR A 78 -0.99 -7.27 0.80
CA TYR A 78 0.23 -6.64 1.27
C TYR A 78 1.44 -7.54 1.02
N VAL A 79 2.46 -6.96 0.38
CA VAL A 79 3.71 -7.64 0.07
C VAL A 79 4.77 -7.33 1.14
N MET A 80 4.71 -6.12 1.72
CA MET A 80 5.71 -5.64 2.67
C MET A 80 5.26 -5.83 4.13
N GLU A 81 6.20 -6.15 5.01
CA GLU A 81 5.95 -6.28 6.46
C GLU A 81 5.45 -4.96 7.07
N GLN A 82 6.00 -3.83 6.62
CA GLN A 82 5.57 -2.50 7.08
C GLN A 82 4.07 -2.25 6.83
N GLN A 83 3.53 -2.71 5.69
CA GLN A 83 2.10 -2.56 5.37
C GLN A 83 1.23 -3.38 6.33
N ARG A 84 1.64 -4.62 6.61
CA ARG A 84 0.96 -5.51 7.55
C ARG A 84 0.96 -4.92 8.96
N HIS A 85 2.11 -4.45 9.42
CA HIS A 85 2.27 -3.83 10.73
C HIS A 85 1.37 -2.63 10.92
N THR A 86 1.40 -1.67 9.98
CA THR A 86 0.55 -0.46 10.04
C THR A 86 -0.94 -0.80 10.03
N HIS A 87 -1.36 -1.80 9.26
CA HIS A 87 -2.75 -2.25 9.24
C HIS A 87 -3.18 -2.90 10.57
N ASP A 88 -2.34 -3.78 11.13
CA ASP A 88 -2.64 -4.44 12.40
C ASP A 88 -2.66 -3.45 13.58
N GLU A 89 -1.77 -2.45 13.57
CA GLU A 89 -1.80 -1.32 14.49
C GLU A 89 -3.11 -0.52 14.36
N SER A 90 -3.51 -0.20 13.13
CA SER A 90 -4.75 0.56 12.85
C SER A 90 -6.02 -0.18 13.30
N LEU A 91 -6.00 -1.51 13.28
CA LEU A 91 -7.09 -2.34 13.80
C LEU A 91 -7.03 -2.58 15.30
N HIS A 92 -6.08 -1.94 16.00
CA HIS A 92 -5.82 -2.16 17.42
C HIS A 92 -5.65 -3.66 17.75
N LYS A 93 -5.13 -4.45 16.80
CA LYS A 93 -4.73 -5.84 17.06
C LYS A 93 -3.43 -5.80 17.86
N ALA A 94 -3.54 -5.52 19.14
CA ALA A 94 -2.40 -5.48 20.05
C ALA A 94 -1.71 -6.86 20.10
N GLY A 95 -0.55 -6.97 19.43
CA GLY A 95 0.50 -7.93 19.74
C GLY A 95 0.23 -9.40 19.41
N SER A 96 0.48 -9.80 18.17
CA SER A 96 1.36 -10.97 17.97
C SER A 96 2.76 -10.42 17.76
N ALA A 97 3.50 -10.29 18.86
CA ALA A 97 4.90 -9.90 18.79
C ALA A 97 5.70 -10.97 18.03
N SER A 98 6.10 -10.65 16.80
CA SER A 98 7.28 -11.26 16.19
C SER A 98 8.34 -10.16 16.13
N GLY A 99 9.21 -10.15 17.14
CA GLY A 99 10.34 -9.24 17.20
C GLY A 99 11.36 -9.58 16.12
N GLY A 100 11.96 -8.54 15.50
CA GLY A 100 13.16 -8.76 14.70
C GLY A 100 13.43 -7.78 13.58
N GLY A 101 13.66 -6.51 13.92
CA GLY A 101 14.55 -5.64 13.16
C GLY A 101 13.92 -4.92 11.97
N SER A 102 14.17 -3.61 11.92
CA SER A 102 14.09 -2.80 10.71
C SER A 102 15.02 -3.36 9.64
N LYS A 103 14.57 -4.35 8.88
CA LYS A 103 15.14 -4.65 7.58
C LYS A 103 14.49 -3.70 6.61
N ILE A 104 15.26 -2.66 6.28
CA ILE A 104 15.13 -1.90 5.05
C ILE A 104 15.05 -2.95 3.93
N GLU A 105 13.83 -3.21 3.45
CA GLU A 105 13.63 -4.04 2.26
C GLU A 105 14.02 -3.18 1.07
N LEU A 106 15.25 -3.38 0.64
CA LEU A 106 15.78 -2.92 -0.63
C LEU A 106 14.98 -3.66 -1.71
N PHE A 107 13.98 -2.99 -2.28
CA PHE A 107 13.90 -2.53 -3.68
C PHE A 107 12.50 -1.97 -3.94
#